data_AF-A0A1J3GRW0-F1
#
_entry.id   AF-A0A1J3GRW0-F1
#
_cell.length_a   1.000
_cell.length_b   1.000
_cell.length_c   1.000
_cell.angle_alpha   90.00
_cell.angle_beta   90.00
_cell.angle_gamma   90.00
#
_symmetry.space_group_name_H-M   'P 1'
#
loop_
_entity.id
_entity.type
_entity.pdbx_description
1 polymer ?
#
loop_
_entity_poly.entity_id
_entity_poly.type
_entity_poly.pdbx_seq_one_letter_code
_entity_poly.pdbx_strand_id
1 'polypeptide(L)'
;QHGAAGFGHPSYLEMMREMQRIGTPFFEGGSEPEQADEWRQRLERNFSSVRCPEEYRVELAVHYLSGDAHLWWRSIVTRRAMWTWGEFLAEFNAKYFPQEARDRF
;
A
#
# COMPACT_ATOMS: atom_id res chain seq x y z
N GLN A 1 30.75 -1.14 -30.97
CA GLN A 1 30.21 -0.11 -30.06
C GLN A 1 28.79 -0.56 -29.70
N HIS A 2 28.63 -1.26 -28.59
CA HIS A 2 27.33 -1.74 -28.12
C HIS A 2 27.20 -1.40 -26.64
N GLY A 3 26.17 -0.65 -26.28
CA GLY A 3 25.81 -0.35 -24.90
C GLY A 3 24.36 0.07 -24.88
N ALA A 4 23.47 -0.91 -24.75
CA ALA A 4 22.03 -0.76 -24.72
C ALA A 4 21.59 0.16 -23.57
N ALA A 5 20.57 0.98 -23.83
CA ALA A 5 19.88 1.75 -22.81
C ALA A 5 19.36 0.81 -21.71
N GLY A 6 19.94 0.90 -20.51
CA GLY A 6 19.36 0.30 -19.33
C GLY A 6 18.12 1.09 -18.95
N PHE A 7 16.94 0.66 -19.41
CA PHE A 7 15.70 1.01 -18.72
C PHE A 7 15.71 0.26 -17.38
N GLY A 8 16.51 0.77 -16.44
CA GLY A 8 16.53 0.32 -15.07
C GLY A 8 15.16 0.54 -14.46
N HIS A 9 14.68 -0.45 -13.74
CA HIS A 9 13.49 -0.32 -12.93
C HIS A 9 13.62 0.92 -12.04
N PRO A 10 12.57 1.77 -11.92
CA PRO A 10 12.65 2.91 -11.03
C PRO A 10 12.98 2.44 -9.61
N SER A 11 13.85 3.16 -8.93
CA SER A 11 14.19 2.88 -7.54
C SER A 11 12.99 3.11 -6.62
N TYR A 12 13.00 2.49 -5.44
CA TYR A 12 12.01 2.74 -4.39
C TYR A 12 11.83 4.25 -4.08
N LEU A 13 12.93 5.00 -4.00
CA LEU A 13 12.90 6.45 -3.73
C LEU A 13 12.29 7.27 -4.87
N GLU A 14 12.44 6.84 -6.12
CA GLU A 14 11.74 7.45 -7.26
C GLU A 14 10.24 7.21 -7.17
N MET A 15 9.83 5.98 -6.84
CA MET A 15 8.41 5.65 -6.67
C MET A 15 7.79 6.43 -5.51
N MET A 16 8.48 6.52 -4.36
CA MET A 16 8.02 7.33 -3.24
C MET A 16 7.84 8.80 -3.62
N ARG A 17 8.79 9.39 -4.36
CA ARG A 17 8.68 10.78 -4.83
C ARG A 17 7.50 10.97 -5.77
N GLU A 18 7.27 10.06 -6.71
CA GLU A 18 6.11 10.14 -7.61
C GLU A 18 4.78 10.01 -6.85
N MET A 19 4.70 9.09 -5.88
CA MET A 19 3.51 8.92 -5.04
C MET A 19 3.22 10.18 -4.20
N GLN A 20 4.25 10.85 -3.69
CA GLN A 20 4.12 12.15 -3.01
C GLN A 20 3.67 13.25 -3.98
N ARG A 21 4.24 13.29 -5.18
CA ARG A 21 3.93 14.29 -6.22
C ARG A 21 2.46 14.24 -6.65
N ILE A 22 1.86 13.04 -6.71
CA ILE A 22 0.44 12.87 -7.06
C ILE A 22 -0.50 12.97 -5.85
N GLY A 23 0.02 13.32 -4.66
CA GLY A 23 -0.80 13.57 -3.48
C GLY A 23 -1.41 12.31 -2.88
N THR A 24 -0.66 11.20 -2.84
CA THR A 24 -1.14 9.97 -2.17
C THR A 24 -1.43 10.26 -0.69
N PRO A 25 -2.66 9.98 -0.20
CA PRO A 25 -3.03 10.26 1.18
C PRO A 25 -2.46 9.25 2.16
N PHE A 26 -2.17 9.70 3.38
CA PHE A 26 -1.92 8.81 4.52
C PHE A 26 -3.24 8.24 5.05
N PHE A 27 -3.16 7.07 5.67
CA PHE A 27 -4.26 6.45 6.41
C PHE A 27 -3.86 6.25 7.87
N GLU A 28 -4.48 7.02 8.75
CA GLU A 28 -4.24 6.95 10.20
C GLU A 28 -4.87 5.71 10.85
N GLY A 29 -5.75 5.02 10.13
CA GLY A 29 -6.67 4.05 10.70
C GLY A 29 -8.03 4.69 10.97
N GLY A 30 -9.07 3.86 11.02
CA GLY A 30 -10.44 4.28 11.30
C GLY A 30 -11.33 3.08 11.59
N SER A 31 -12.50 3.34 12.18
CA SER A 31 -13.53 2.33 12.43
C SER A 31 -14.41 2.05 11.22
N GLU A 32 -14.46 2.98 10.26
CA GLU A 32 -15.40 2.90 9.14
C GLU A 32 -14.79 2.17 7.92
N PRO A 33 -15.41 1.06 7.48
CA PRO A 33 -14.96 0.30 6.31
C PRO A 33 -14.85 1.13 5.03
N GLU A 34 -15.77 2.08 4.81
CA GLU A 34 -15.76 2.96 3.63
C GLU A 34 -14.48 3.79 3.50
N GLN A 35 -13.98 4.35 4.61
CA GLN A 35 -12.76 5.17 4.61
C GLN A 35 -11.54 4.31 4.29
N ALA A 36 -11.49 3.10 4.84
CA ALA A 36 -10.42 2.15 4.55
C ALA A 36 -10.46 1.71 3.07
N ASP A 37 -11.66 1.50 2.51
CA ASP A 37 -11.82 1.12 1.11
C ASP A 37 -11.43 2.23 0.16
N GLU A 38 -11.91 3.45 0.43
CA GLU A 38 -11.59 4.60 -0.38
C GLU A 38 -10.07 4.83 -0.42
N TRP A 39 -9.40 4.72 0.73
CA TRP A 39 -7.96 4.83 0.80
C TRP A 39 -7.27 3.71 0.00
N ARG A 40 -7.67 2.45 0.20
CA ARG A 40 -7.12 1.28 -0.51
C ARG A 40 -7.23 1.46 -2.02
N GLN A 41 -8.43 1.78 -2.51
CA GLN A 41 -8.68 1.98 -3.93
C GLN A 41 -7.88 3.17 -4.48
N ARG A 42 -7.75 4.27 -3.74
CA ARG A 42 -6.90 5.42 -4.13
C ARG A 42 -5.44 5.00 -4.24
N LEU A 43 -4.93 4.24 -3.28
CA LEU A 43 -3.56 3.75 -3.27
C LEU A 43 -3.28 2.83 -4.48
N GLU A 44 -4.18 1.89 -4.76
CA GLU A 44 -4.07 1.00 -5.93
C GLU A 44 -4.09 1.76 -7.26
N ARG A 45 -4.98 2.77 -7.40
CA ARG A 45 -5.00 3.66 -8.57
C ARG A 45 -3.70 4.44 -8.72
N ASN A 46 -3.13 4.92 -7.62
CA ASN A 46 -1.87 5.66 -7.62
C ASN A 46 -0.71 4.76 -8.04
N PHE A 47 -0.63 3.53 -7.49
CA PHE A 47 0.35 2.53 -7.94
C PHE A 47 0.23 2.25 -9.44
N SER A 48 -0.98 2.07 -9.97
CA SER A 48 -1.17 1.91 -11.41
C SER A 48 -0.72 3.14 -12.20
N SER A 49 -1.00 4.34 -11.70
CA SER A 49 -0.70 5.60 -12.39
C SER A 49 0.80 5.86 -12.54
N VAL A 50 1.58 5.55 -11.49
CA VAL A 50 3.05 5.69 -11.51
C VAL A 50 3.77 4.45 -12.03
N ARG A 51 3.01 3.42 -12.46
CA ARG A 51 3.54 2.09 -12.85
C ARG A 51 4.42 1.49 -11.75
N CYS A 52 3.95 1.58 -10.51
CA CYS A 52 4.63 1.09 -9.33
C CYS A 52 4.86 -0.42 -9.43
N PRO A 53 6.13 -0.84 -9.35
CA PRO A 53 6.48 -2.24 -9.28
C PRO A 53 5.93 -2.97 -8.07
N GLU A 54 5.59 -4.24 -8.23
CA GLU A 54 4.97 -5.04 -7.17
C GLU A 54 5.86 -5.17 -5.93
N GLU A 55 7.19 -5.30 -6.13
CA GLU A 55 8.17 -5.42 -5.04
C GLU A 55 8.19 -4.23 -4.07
N TYR A 56 7.77 -3.05 -4.51
CA TYR A 56 7.72 -1.86 -3.66
C TYR A 56 6.34 -1.56 -3.07
N ARG A 57 5.27 -2.23 -3.54
CA ARG A 57 3.90 -1.87 -3.17
C ARG A 57 3.65 -1.99 -1.67
N VAL A 58 4.16 -3.05 -1.04
CA VAL A 58 3.97 -3.24 0.40
C VAL A 58 4.73 -2.16 1.18
N GLU A 59 6.00 -1.93 0.87
CA GLU A 59 6.80 -0.91 1.56
C GLU A 59 6.19 0.50 1.41
N LEU A 60 5.73 0.85 0.21
CA LEU A 60 5.05 2.12 -0.05
C LEU A 60 3.69 2.19 0.66
N ALA A 61 2.90 1.12 0.65
CA ALA A 61 1.63 1.10 1.38
C ALA A 61 1.82 1.33 2.88
N VAL A 62 2.82 0.66 3.47
CA VAL A 62 3.19 0.82 4.88
C VAL A 62 3.72 2.23 5.17
N HIS A 63 4.44 2.84 4.23
CA HIS A 63 4.86 4.24 4.32
C HIS A 63 3.67 5.20 4.39
N TYR A 64 2.59 4.90 3.67
CA TYR A 64 1.34 5.68 3.70
C TYR A 64 0.36 5.26 4.82
N LEU A 65 0.74 4.32 5.68
CA LEU A 65 0.07 4.11 6.96
C LEU A 65 0.65 5.06 8.00
N SER A 66 -0.23 5.68 8.78
CA SER A 66 0.12 6.50 9.95
C SER A 66 -0.73 6.07 11.14
N GLY A 67 -0.53 6.71 12.29
CA GLY A 67 -1.36 6.50 13.48
C GLY A 67 -1.55 5.03 13.87
N ASP A 68 -2.80 4.66 14.16
CA ASP A 68 -3.21 3.32 14.57
C ASP A 68 -3.00 2.28 13.49
N ALA A 69 -3.15 2.63 12.21
CA ALA A 69 -2.92 1.69 11.12
C ALA A 69 -1.45 1.28 11.03
N HIS A 70 -0.53 2.22 11.22
CA HIS A 70 0.90 1.92 11.23
C HIS A 70 1.29 1.08 12.45
N LEU A 71 0.73 1.38 13.64
CA LEU A 71 0.94 0.59 14.85
C LEU A 71 0.41 -0.85 14.69
N TRP A 72 -0.77 -1.01 14.12
CA TRP A 72 -1.33 -2.32 13.80
C TRP A 72 -0.42 -3.10 12.85
N TRP A 73 0.03 -2.50 11.74
CA TRP A 73 0.92 -3.19 10.80
C TRP A 73 2.21 -3.66 11.47
N ARG A 74 2.83 -2.81 12.30
CA ARG A 74 4.02 -3.17 13.09
C ARG A 74 3.79 -4.36 14.03
N SER A 75 2.57 -4.56 14.52
CA SER A 75 2.23 -5.68 15.40
C SER A 75 2.14 -7.03 14.67
N ILE A 76 1.86 -7.02 13.36
CA ILE A 76 1.69 -8.25 12.56
C ILE A 76 2.90 -8.56 11.67
N VAL A 77 3.69 -7.55 11.28
CA VAL A 77 4.87 -7.73 10.42
C VAL A 77 5.96 -8.57 11.09
N THR A 78 6.01 -8.62 12.42
CA THR A 78 6.95 -9.45 13.20
C THR A 78 6.81 -10.95 12.94
N ARG A 79 5.71 -11.38 12.31
CA ARG A 79 5.43 -12.78 11.96
C ARG A 79 6.28 -13.29 10.79
N ARG A 80 6.79 -12.41 9.92
CA ARG A 80 7.60 -12.80 8.74
C ARG A 80 8.37 -11.61 8.12
N ALA A 81 9.48 -11.90 7.44
CA ALA A 81 10.34 -10.85 6.86
C ALA A 81 9.85 -10.30 5.51
N MET A 82 9.08 -11.07 4.73
CA MET A 82 8.60 -10.66 3.40
C MET A 82 7.09 -10.82 3.32
N TRP A 83 6.45 -9.85 2.69
CA TRP A 83 5.02 -9.79 2.46
C TRP A 83 4.77 -9.51 0.99
N THR A 84 3.88 -10.27 0.38
CA THR A 84 3.36 -9.97 -0.96
C THR A 84 2.24 -8.94 -0.87
N TRP A 85 1.93 -8.30 -2.01
CA TRP A 85 0.80 -7.35 -2.07
C TRP A 85 -0.53 -8.00 -1.70
N GLY A 86 -0.77 -9.24 -2.16
CA GLY A 86 -1.99 -9.99 -1.84
C GLY A 86 -2.15 -10.30 -0.35
N GLU A 87 -1.05 -10.59 0.35
CA GLU A 87 -1.07 -10.85 1.80
C GLU A 87 -1.31 -9.58 2.60
N PHE A 88 -0.69 -8.46 2.19
CA PHE A 88 -1.00 -7.14 2.77
C PHE A 88 -2.49 -6.84 2.65
N LEU A 89 -3.08 -7.02 1.47
CA LEU A 89 -4.50 -6.79 1.24
C LEU A 89 -5.39 -7.71 2.07
N ALA A 90 -5.02 -8.98 2.23
CA ALA A 90 -5.78 -9.93 3.05
C ALA A 90 -5.85 -9.49 4.52
N GLU A 91 -4.72 -9.09 5.11
CA GLU A 91 -4.66 -8.59 6.49
C GLU A 91 -5.36 -7.24 6.64
N PHE A 92 -5.15 -6.32 5.69
CA PHE A 92 -5.84 -5.02 5.67
C PHE A 92 -7.36 -5.22 5.61
N ASN A 93 -7.83 -6.10 4.73
CA ASN A 93 -9.24 -6.38 4.59
C ASN A 93 -9.81 -7.09 5.82
N ALA A 94 -9.06 -7.99 6.46
CA ALA A 94 -9.48 -8.62 7.71
C ALA A 94 -9.60 -7.59 8.86
N LYS A 95 -8.70 -6.60 8.91
CA LYS A 95 -8.66 -5.59 9.97
C LYS A 95 -9.78 -4.55 9.86
N TYR A 96 -10.07 -4.08 8.64
CA TYR A 96 -10.97 -2.94 8.40
C TYR A 96 -12.31 -3.33 7.78
N PHE A 97 -12.45 -4.58 7.30
CA PHE A 97 -13.68 -5.14 6.76
C PHE A 97 -13.98 -6.48 7.44
N PRO A 98 -14.26 -6.48 8.75
CA PRO A 98 -14.74 -7.68 9.43
C PRO A 98 -16.05 -8.15 8.79
N GLN A 99 -16.37 -9.43 8.97
CA GLN A 99 -17.44 -10.12 8.24
C GLN A 99 -18.78 -9.35 8.26
N GLU A 100 -19.09 -8.69 9.38
CA GLU A 100 -20.31 -7.92 9.61
C GLU A 100 -20.42 -6.66 8.72
N ALA A 101 -19.30 -6.15 8.22
CA ALA A 101 -19.26 -5.02 7.29
C ALA A 101 -19.40 -5.46 5.82
N ARG A 102 -19.10 -6.72 5.50
CA ARG A 102 -19.13 -7.25 4.12
C ARG A 102 -20.55 -7.50 3.62
N ASP A 103 -21.49 -7.76 4.53
CA ASP A 103 -22.91 -7.95 4.21
C ASP A 103 -23.63 -6.65 3.81
N ARG A 104 -22.95 -5.49 3.90
CA ARG A 104 -23.50 -4.17 3.57
C ARG A 104 -23.10 -3.64 2.18
N PHE A 105 -22.26 -4.36 1.43
CA PHE A 105 -21.79 -3.98 0.09
C PHE A 105 -22.24 -4.95 -0.98
#